data_AF-A0A1A0JQ79-F1
#
_entry.id   AF-A0A1A0JQ79-F1
#
_cell.length_a   1.000
_cell.length_b   1.000
_cell.length_c   1.000
_cell.angle_alpha   90.00
_cell.angle_beta   90.00
_cell.angle_gamma   90.00
#
_symmetry.space_group_name_H-M   'P 1'
#
loop_
_entity.id
_entity.type
_entity.pdbx_description
1 polymer ?
#
loop_
_entity_poly.entity_id
_entity_poly.type
_entity_poly.pdbx_seq_one_letter_code
_entity_poly.pdbx_strand_id
1 'polypeptide(L)'
;MPGIRITVRPTGFRLLAAAALAVGALTAVALPAAAADPLTDAAGVIEQLRAVGDPLPPLPAPHGPTTAIVVLGYGLMPDGTMRPELVARLEAALVQAMVSPASPIIVTGGNPQGGTTEADAMARWLVAHGTAPDRIHIESRAGDTVENATNSAEMMHALGAGDAVVVTSADHMPRAVADFVDAGVPVVGTVSPQDLPPVVLEVFGPRQ
;
A
#
# COMPACT_ATOMS: atom_id res chain seq x y z
N MET A 1 -33.48 -35.71 23.48
CA MET A 1 -32.14 -36.00 22.91
C MET A 1 -31.71 -34.80 22.07
N PRO A 2 -30.42 -34.45 22.06
CA PRO A 2 -29.96 -33.12 22.50
C PRO A 2 -29.95 -32.04 21.40
N GLY A 3 -30.21 -30.80 21.83
CA GLY A 3 -30.13 -29.60 21.02
C GLY A 3 -28.68 -29.13 20.81
N ILE A 4 -28.43 -28.63 19.60
CA ILE A 4 -27.15 -28.05 19.20
C ILE A 4 -27.09 -26.62 19.76
N ARG A 5 -26.20 -26.39 20.73
CA ARG A 5 -25.77 -25.05 21.14
C ARG A 5 -24.71 -24.58 20.14
N ILE A 6 -25.02 -23.54 19.37
CA ILE A 6 -24.03 -22.81 18.60
C ILE A 6 -23.43 -21.76 19.54
N THR A 7 -22.23 -22.05 20.05
CA THR A 7 -21.42 -21.09 20.80
C THR A 7 -20.74 -20.16 19.80
N VAL A 8 -21.31 -18.98 19.60
CA VAL A 8 -20.63 -17.88 18.88
C VAL A 8 -19.57 -17.31 19.82
N ARG A 9 -18.30 -17.48 19.47
CA ARG A 9 -17.18 -16.83 20.17
C ARG A 9 -17.08 -15.37 19.70
N PRO A 10 -17.19 -14.37 20.58
CA PRO A 10 -16.92 -12.98 20.24
C PRO A 10 -15.41 -12.73 20.39
N THR A 11 -14.71 -12.64 19.27
CA THR A 11 -13.28 -12.24 19.22
C THR A 11 -13.12 -11.42 17.96
N GLY A 12 -12.75 -10.15 17.97
CA GLY A 12 -12.47 -9.23 19.07
C GLY A 12 -12.43 -7.83 18.47
N PHE A 13 -13.55 -7.12 18.57
CA PHE A 13 -13.64 -5.69 18.32
C PHE A 13 -13.03 -5.00 19.55
N ARG A 14 -11.73 -4.72 19.53
CA ARG A 14 -11.02 -3.85 20.50
C ARG A 14 -9.55 -3.75 20.14
N LEU A 15 -9.19 -2.67 19.45
CA LEU A 15 -8.00 -1.87 19.75
C LEU A 15 -8.27 -0.45 19.24
N LEU A 16 -8.94 0.31 20.11
CA LEU A 16 -8.94 1.78 20.09
C LEU A 16 -7.68 2.24 20.83
N ALA A 17 -7.04 3.26 20.27
CA ALA A 17 -6.18 4.24 20.95
C ALA A 17 -4.85 3.74 21.58
N ALA A 18 -3.75 3.92 20.84
CA ALA A 18 -2.45 4.33 21.40
C ALA A 18 -1.47 4.71 20.27
N ALA A 19 -1.51 5.96 19.81
CA ALA A 19 -0.36 6.61 19.19
C ALA A 19 -0.20 8.01 19.79
N ALA A 20 -0.14 8.03 21.11
CA ALA A 20 0.36 9.13 21.90
C ALA A 20 1.09 8.47 23.07
N LEU A 21 2.37 8.15 22.87
CA LEU A 21 3.39 8.12 23.93
C LEU A 21 4.74 7.81 23.30
N ALA A 22 5.52 8.88 23.15
CA ALA A 22 6.96 8.80 23.14
C ALA A 22 7.47 8.12 24.42
N VAL A 23 8.63 7.47 24.30
CA VAL A 23 9.51 7.01 25.37
C VAL A 23 9.04 5.79 26.17
N GLY A 24 9.72 4.65 25.98
CA GLY A 24 9.76 3.61 27.02
C GLY A 24 10.13 2.21 26.53
N ALA A 25 11.32 1.77 26.96
CA ALA A 25 11.74 0.38 27.17
C ALA A 25 12.29 -0.42 25.96
N LEU A 26 13.59 -0.18 25.72
CA LEU A 26 14.66 -1.19 25.68
C LEU A 26 14.21 -2.63 26.03
N THR A 27 14.27 -3.57 25.09
CA THR A 27 14.42 -5.01 25.41
C THR A 27 15.36 -5.68 24.39
N ALA A 28 16.62 -5.82 24.84
CA ALA A 28 17.64 -6.81 24.51
C ALA A 28 17.62 -7.50 23.12
N VAL A 29 18.41 -6.96 22.19
CA VAL A 29 19.07 -7.79 21.16
C VAL A 29 20.44 -8.19 21.69
N ALA A 30 20.66 -9.49 21.86
CA ALA A 30 21.97 -10.04 22.17
C ALA A 30 22.91 -9.81 20.97
N LEU A 31 23.97 -9.02 21.17
CA LEU A 31 25.03 -8.85 20.19
C LEU A 31 25.91 -10.11 20.15
N PRO A 32 26.30 -10.62 18.96
CA PRO A 32 27.35 -11.62 18.89
C PRO A 32 28.68 -10.96 19.27
N ALA A 33 29.43 -11.62 20.14
CA ALA A 33 30.76 -11.20 20.56
C ALA A 33 31.74 -11.31 19.38
N ALA A 34 32.06 -10.19 18.75
CA ALA A 34 33.23 -10.05 17.87
C ALA A 34 33.75 -8.61 17.91
N ALA A 35 34.74 -8.41 18.79
CA ALA A 35 35.80 -7.40 18.81
C ALA A 35 35.64 -6.13 17.93
N ALA A 36 35.24 -5.04 18.57
CA ALA A 36 35.78 -3.69 18.32
C ALA A 36 35.68 -2.88 19.63
N ASP A 37 36.70 -2.06 19.90
CA ASP A 37 36.93 -1.35 21.16
C ASP A 37 35.74 -0.40 21.50
N PRO A 38 35.03 -0.57 22.64
CA PRO A 38 33.77 0.14 22.91
C PRO A 38 33.92 1.64 23.20
N LEU A 39 35.14 2.18 23.17
CA LEU A 39 35.43 3.59 23.44
C LEU A 39 35.79 4.41 22.18
N THR A 40 35.96 3.79 21.01
CA THR A 40 36.39 4.52 19.80
C THR A 40 35.25 4.84 18.83
N ASP A 41 34.08 4.21 18.99
CA ASP A 41 32.97 4.38 18.04
C ASP A 41 31.70 4.99 18.65
N ALA A 42 31.88 5.87 19.64
CA ALA A 42 30.75 6.68 20.13
C ALA A 42 30.12 7.49 18.99
N ALA A 43 30.91 7.88 17.98
CA ALA A 43 30.41 8.55 16.78
C ALA A 43 29.52 7.63 15.93
N GLY A 44 29.93 6.38 15.66
CA GLY A 44 29.10 5.41 14.93
C GLY A 44 27.85 5.00 15.69
N VAL A 45 27.93 4.87 17.02
CA VAL A 45 26.76 4.63 17.87
C VAL A 45 25.81 5.83 17.89
N ILE A 46 26.34 7.06 17.94
CA ILE A 46 25.54 8.29 17.86
C ILE A 46 24.90 8.42 16.48
N GLU A 47 25.61 8.07 15.40
CA GLU A 47 25.07 8.09 14.04
C GLU A 47 23.97 7.03 13.85
N GLN A 48 24.17 5.83 14.39
CA GLN A 48 23.12 4.79 14.42
C GLN A 48 21.91 5.22 15.25
N LEU A 49 22.11 5.90 16.39
CA LEU A 49 21.00 6.45 17.19
C LEU A 49 20.29 7.61 16.51
N ARG A 50 21.01 8.43 15.72
CA ARG A 50 20.41 9.49 14.87
C ARG A 50 19.60 8.90 13.73
N ALA A 51 20.08 7.84 13.09
CA ALA A 51 19.31 7.11 12.07
C ALA A 51 18.03 6.46 12.63
N VAL A 52 18.03 6.06 13.91
CA VAL A 52 16.81 5.62 14.62
C VAL A 52 15.91 6.80 15.01
N GLY A 53 16.47 8.01 15.08
CA GLY A 53 15.80 9.26 15.43
C GLY A 53 15.30 10.09 14.24
N ASP A 54 15.57 9.67 13.00
CA ASP A 54 14.93 10.29 11.85
C ASP A 54 13.41 10.09 12.01
N PRO A 55 12.61 11.18 11.96
CA PRO A 55 11.17 11.04 12.09
C PRO A 55 10.71 10.06 11.03
N LEU A 56 9.93 9.04 11.45
CA LEU A 56 9.24 8.17 10.52
C LEU A 56 8.64 9.08 9.43
N PRO A 57 8.88 8.80 8.15
CA PRO A 57 8.27 9.59 7.09
C PRO A 57 6.77 9.65 7.36
N PRO A 58 6.16 10.85 7.22
CA PRO A 58 4.77 11.04 7.61
C PRO A 58 3.90 10.03 6.87
N LEU A 59 2.99 9.37 7.60
CA LEU A 59 2.00 8.51 6.96
C LEU A 59 1.24 9.29 5.88
N PRO A 60 0.80 8.62 4.80
CA PRO A 60 -0.02 9.28 3.80
C PRO A 60 -1.26 9.92 4.42
N ALA A 61 -1.70 11.04 3.85
CA ALA A 61 -2.91 11.72 4.32
C ALA A 61 -4.14 10.80 4.18
N PRO A 62 -5.07 10.80 5.16
CA PRO A 62 -6.30 10.05 5.05
C PRO A 62 -7.28 10.73 4.08
N HIS A 63 -8.01 9.93 3.32
CA HIS A 63 -9.03 10.38 2.37
C HIS A 63 -10.38 9.68 2.58
N GLY A 64 -11.43 10.22 1.95
CA GLY A 64 -12.82 9.79 2.10
C GLY A 64 -13.37 9.04 0.88
N PRO A 65 -14.68 8.73 0.89
CA PRO A 65 -15.34 7.97 -0.18
C PRO A 65 -15.38 8.71 -1.53
N THR A 66 -15.13 10.03 -1.55
CA THR A 66 -15.07 10.85 -2.76
C THR A 66 -13.67 10.93 -3.37
N THR A 67 -12.69 10.23 -2.79
CA THR A 67 -11.31 10.14 -3.29
C THR A 67 -11.01 8.69 -3.64
N ALA A 68 -10.64 8.41 -4.88
CA ALA A 68 -10.22 7.07 -5.29
C ALA A 68 -8.73 6.85 -5.01
N ILE A 69 -8.37 5.64 -4.56
CA ILE A 69 -6.99 5.17 -4.57
C ILE A 69 -6.78 4.44 -5.89
N VAL A 70 -5.95 4.97 -6.79
CA VAL A 70 -5.75 4.39 -8.13
C VAL A 70 -4.37 3.78 -8.23
N VAL A 71 -4.31 2.46 -8.40
CA VAL A 71 -3.07 1.66 -8.41
C VAL A 71 -2.73 1.27 -9.84
N LEU A 72 -1.59 1.76 -10.34
CA LEU A 72 -1.13 1.47 -11.69
C LEU A 72 -0.34 0.16 -11.75
N GLY A 73 -0.62 -0.63 -12.78
CA GLY A 73 0.14 -1.83 -13.14
C GLY A 73 1.61 -1.56 -13.52
N TYR A 74 2.45 -2.60 -13.40
CA TYR A 74 3.88 -2.59 -13.72
C TYR A 74 4.25 -3.57 -14.84
N GLY A 75 3.45 -4.61 -15.06
CA GLY A 75 3.86 -5.81 -15.80
C GLY A 75 3.64 -7.09 -15.00
N LEU A 76 3.05 -8.11 -15.62
CA LEU A 76 3.19 -9.50 -15.18
C LEU A 76 4.43 -10.16 -15.80
N MET A 77 4.81 -11.30 -15.22
CA MET A 77 5.71 -12.28 -15.83
C MET A 77 4.93 -13.12 -16.86
N PRO A 78 5.60 -13.79 -17.83
CA PRO A 78 4.92 -14.57 -18.87
C PRO A 78 4.00 -15.68 -18.36
N ASP A 79 4.30 -16.22 -17.16
CA ASP A 79 3.49 -17.23 -16.48
C ASP A 79 2.27 -16.65 -15.72
N GLY A 80 2.08 -15.33 -15.76
CA GLY A 80 0.99 -14.63 -15.07
C GLY A 80 1.30 -14.27 -13.62
N THR A 81 2.51 -14.56 -13.12
CA THR A 81 2.92 -14.14 -11.77
C THR A 81 3.24 -12.63 -11.73
N MET A 82 3.02 -12.01 -10.57
CA MET A 82 3.30 -10.58 -10.39
C MET A 82 4.79 -10.33 -10.20
N ARG A 83 5.29 -9.26 -10.80
CA ARG A 83 6.66 -8.78 -10.58
C ARG A 83 6.80 -8.19 -9.17
N PRO A 84 7.98 -8.24 -8.53
CA PRO A 84 8.20 -7.65 -7.23
C PRO A 84 7.80 -6.17 -7.15
N GLU A 85 8.02 -5.40 -8.21
CA GLU A 85 7.65 -3.99 -8.30
C GLU A 85 6.13 -3.78 -8.28
N LEU A 86 5.36 -4.71 -8.88
CA LEU A 86 3.91 -4.69 -8.82
C LEU A 86 3.42 -4.99 -7.40
N VAL A 87 4.04 -5.96 -6.72
CA VAL A 87 3.73 -6.28 -5.32
C VAL A 87 4.04 -5.09 -4.41
N ALA A 88 5.20 -4.44 -4.56
CA ALA A 88 5.57 -3.28 -3.77
C ALA A 88 4.54 -2.13 -3.91
N ARG A 89 4.02 -1.88 -5.12
CA ARG A 89 2.94 -0.90 -5.33
C ARG A 89 1.65 -1.28 -4.62
N LEU A 90 1.31 -2.56 -4.58
CA LEU A 90 0.12 -3.04 -3.88
C LEU A 90 0.27 -2.92 -2.35
N GLU A 91 1.46 -3.16 -1.82
CA GLU A 91 1.75 -2.91 -0.40
C GLU A 91 1.60 -1.42 -0.07
N ALA A 92 2.11 -0.54 -0.94
CA ALA A 92 1.93 0.91 -0.78
C ALA A 92 0.45 1.32 -0.87
N ALA A 93 -0.31 0.72 -1.78
CA ALA A 93 -1.75 0.92 -1.88
C ALA A 93 -2.50 0.44 -0.62
N LEU A 94 -2.08 -0.68 -0.03
CA LEU A 94 -2.66 -1.22 1.20
C LEU A 94 -2.46 -0.27 2.38
N VAL A 95 -1.28 0.36 2.48
CA VAL A 95 -1.00 1.41 3.48
C VAL A 95 -1.96 2.58 3.33
N GLN A 96 -2.14 3.09 2.11
CA GLN A 96 -3.12 4.15 1.85
C GLN A 96 -4.56 3.70 2.16
N ALA A 97 -4.92 2.47 1.81
CA ALA A 97 -6.26 1.92 2.01
C ALA A 97 -6.62 1.72 3.50
N MET A 98 -5.63 1.46 4.36
CA MET A 98 -5.82 1.36 5.80
C MET A 98 -6.13 2.71 6.44
N VAL A 99 -5.45 3.79 6.01
CA VAL A 99 -5.74 5.15 6.50
C VAL A 99 -6.95 5.79 5.81
N SER A 100 -7.41 5.22 4.70
CA SER A 100 -8.58 5.69 3.93
C SER A 100 -9.60 4.56 3.72
N PRO A 101 -10.24 4.04 4.79
CA PRO A 101 -11.07 2.84 4.72
C PRO A 101 -12.37 3.00 3.91
N ALA A 102 -12.80 4.23 3.64
CA ALA A 102 -14.01 4.54 2.86
C ALA A 102 -13.72 4.79 1.37
N SER A 103 -12.46 5.00 0.99
CA SER A 103 -12.08 5.27 -0.40
C SER A 103 -12.25 4.02 -1.26
N PRO A 104 -12.84 4.12 -2.47
CA PRO A 104 -12.77 3.05 -3.46
C PRO A 104 -11.33 2.88 -3.95
N ILE A 105 -10.97 1.66 -4.31
CA ILE A 105 -9.66 1.30 -4.85
C ILE A 105 -9.86 0.86 -6.29
N ILE A 106 -9.22 1.57 -7.22
CA ILE A 106 -9.19 1.20 -8.63
C ILE A 106 -7.82 0.58 -8.92
N VAL A 107 -7.80 -0.63 -9.48
CA VAL A 107 -6.57 -1.27 -9.95
C VAL A 107 -6.62 -1.30 -11.48
N THR A 108 -5.59 -0.77 -12.15
CA THR A 108 -5.59 -0.57 -13.61
C THR A 108 -4.39 -1.21 -14.32
N GLY A 109 -4.69 -1.96 -15.38
CA GLY A 109 -3.71 -2.66 -16.22
C GLY A 109 -4.33 -3.84 -16.97
N GLY A 110 -4.43 -3.71 -18.29
CA GLY A 110 -5.18 -4.63 -19.15
C GLY A 110 -4.36 -5.64 -19.94
N ASN A 111 -3.02 -5.57 -19.92
CA ASN A 111 -2.18 -6.50 -20.69
C ASN A 111 -2.17 -7.91 -20.06
N PRO A 112 -2.80 -8.93 -20.68
CA PRO A 112 -2.90 -10.24 -20.07
C PRO A 112 -1.60 -11.05 -20.23
N GLN A 113 -1.18 -11.72 -19.17
CA GLN A 113 -0.13 -12.75 -19.19
C GLN A 113 -0.61 -14.00 -18.46
N GLY A 114 -0.26 -15.19 -18.95
CA GLY A 114 -0.74 -16.45 -18.36
C GLY A 114 -2.27 -16.56 -18.25
N GLY A 115 -3.03 -15.81 -19.06
CA GLY A 115 -4.50 -15.77 -19.03
C GLY A 115 -5.12 -14.87 -17.96
N THR A 116 -4.34 -14.03 -17.27
CA THR A 116 -4.85 -13.04 -16.31
C THR A 116 -4.35 -11.64 -16.66
N THR A 117 -5.18 -10.62 -16.45
CA THR A 117 -4.71 -9.22 -16.51
C THR A 117 -3.99 -8.84 -15.22
N GLU A 118 -3.21 -7.75 -15.28
CA GLU A 118 -2.60 -7.14 -14.09
C GLU A 118 -3.65 -6.71 -13.09
N ALA A 119 -4.71 -6.04 -13.54
CA ALA A 119 -5.80 -5.58 -12.69
C ALA A 119 -6.50 -6.73 -11.94
N ASP A 120 -6.74 -7.86 -12.61
CA ASP A 120 -7.29 -9.05 -11.96
C ASP A 120 -6.34 -9.64 -10.91
N ALA A 121 -5.03 -9.69 -11.22
CA ALA A 121 -4.02 -10.20 -10.29
C ALA A 121 -3.89 -9.29 -9.06
N MET A 122 -3.87 -7.97 -9.26
CA MET A 122 -3.85 -6.95 -8.23
C MET A 122 -5.07 -7.05 -7.30
N ALA A 123 -6.28 -7.18 -7.87
CA ALA A 123 -7.50 -7.32 -7.08
C ALA A 123 -7.48 -8.59 -6.21
N ARG A 124 -7.09 -9.74 -6.78
CA ARG A 124 -6.94 -10.99 -6.00
C ARG A 124 -5.94 -10.83 -4.88
N TRP A 125 -4.83 -10.15 -5.13
CA TRP A 125 -3.82 -9.89 -4.11
C TRP A 125 -4.38 -9.02 -2.98
N LEU A 126 -5.03 -7.89 -3.28
CA LEU A 126 -5.60 -7.00 -2.26
C LEU A 126 -6.66 -7.70 -1.39
N VAL A 127 -7.51 -8.54 -1.97
CA VAL A 127 -8.47 -9.37 -1.24
C VAL A 127 -7.77 -10.36 -0.32
N ALA A 128 -6.73 -11.04 -0.81
CA ALA A 128 -5.92 -11.96 0.00
C ALA A 128 -5.23 -11.25 1.18
N HIS A 129 -5.02 -9.93 1.09
CA HIS A 129 -4.42 -9.10 2.13
C HIS A 129 -5.46 -8.31 2.95
N GLY A 130 -6.72 -8.74 2.93
CA GLY A 130 -7.76 -8.25 3.84
C GLY A 130 -8.51 -7.00 3.38
N THR A 131 -8.29 -6.55 2.14
CA THR A 131 -9.12 -5.50 1.55
C THR A 131 -10.49 -6.06 1.20
N ALA A 132 -11.56 -5.35 1.60
CA ALA A 132 -12.93 -5.77 1.31
C ALA A 132 -13.19 -5.78 -0.22
N PRO A 133 -13.67 -6.90 -0.82
CA PRO A 133 -13.81 -7.02 -2.28
C PRO A 133 -14.70 -5.96 -2.94
N ASP A 134 -15.72 -5.48 -2.22
CA ASP A 134 -16.66 -4.45 -2.67
C ASP A 134 -16.03 -3.06 -2.81
N ARG A 135 -14.84 -2.85 -2.25
CA ARG A 135 -14.06 -1.61 -2.42
C ARG A 135 -13.17 -1.63 -3.67
N ILE A 136 -12.95 -2.80 -4.28
CA ILE A 136 -11.96 -2.96 -5.34
C ILE A 136 -12.67 -2.97 -6.69
N HIS A 137 -12.23 -2.08 -7.58
CA HIS A 137 -12.76 -1.90 -8.92
C HIS A 137 -11.66 -2.18 -9.94
N ILE A 138 -11.93 -3.10 -10.87
CA ILE A 138 -10.95 -3.63 -11.81
C ILE A 138 -11.06 -2.88 -13.14
N GLU A 139 -9.98 -2.20 -13.54
CA GLU A 139 -9.80 -1.64 -14.87
C GLU A 139 -8.88 -2.55 -15.68
N SER A 140 -9.44 -3.38 -16.56
CA SER A 140 -8.68 -4.41 -17.28
C SER A 140 -8.54 -4.13 -18.79
N ARG A 141 -8.79 -2.90 -19.25
CA ARG A 141 -8.79 -2.54 -20.68
C ARG A 141 -7.54 -1.77 -21.10
N ALA A 142 -6.87 -1.06 -20.19
CA ALA A 142 -5.74 -0.22 -20.55
C ALA A 142 -4.51 -1.00 -21.03
N GLY A 143 -3.97 -0.59 -22.17
CA GLY A 143 -2.71 -1.08 -22.75
C GLY A 143 -1.51 -0.18 -22.45
N ASP A 144 -1.73 1.07 -22.05
CA ASP A 144 -0.67 2.02 -21.69
C ASP A 144 -1.05 2.95 -20.52
N THR A 145 -0.16 3.89 -20.18
CA THR A 145 -0.33 4.79 -19.03
C THR A 145 -1.43 5.85 -19.25
N VAL A 146 -1.63 6.30 -20.49
CA VAL A 146 -2.70 7.26 -20.84
C VAL A 146 -4.07 6.58 -20.75
N GLU A 147 -4.16 5.34 -21.23
CA GLU A 147 -5.37 4.54 -21.10
C GLU A 147 -5.66 4.18 -19.64
N ASN A 148 -4.64 3.90 -18.81
CA ASN A 148 -4.82 3.70 -17.37
C ASN A 148 -5.52 4.91 -16.74
N ALA A 149 -5.05 6.13 -17.06
CA ALA A 149 -5.60 7.37 -16.50
C ALA A 149 -7.02 7.63 -16.98
N THR A 150 -7.26 7.56 -18.29
CA THR A 150 -8.58 7.85 -18.88
C THR A 150 -9.64 6.81 -18.48
N ASN A 151 -9.34 5.51 -18.53
CA ASN A 151 -10.26 4.46 -18.10
C ASN A 151 -10.53 4.50 -16.58
N SER A 152 -9.52 4.86 -15.77
CA SER A 152 -9.71 5.06 -14.34
C SER A 152 -10.61 6.27 -14.05
N ALA A 153 -10.44 7.38 -14.77
CA ALA A 153 -11.28 8.57 -14.63
C ALA A 153 -12.76 8.26 -14.94
N GLU A 154 -13.03 7.47 -15.98
CA GLU A 154 -14.39 7.00 -16.29
C GLU A 154 -15.02 6.22 -15.12
N MET A 155 -14.26 5.32 -14.50
CA MET A 155 -14.74 4.58 -13.34
C MET A 155 -14.89 5.45 -12.10
N MET A 156 -13.98 6.40 -11.87
CA MET A 156 -14.10 7.35 -10.76
C MET A 156 -15.42 8.12 -10.82
N HIS A 157 -15.82 8.58 -12.01
CA HIS A 157 -17.13 9.24 -12.20
C HIS A 157 -18.30 8.32 -11.85
N ALA A 158 -18.25 7.04 -12.24
CA ALA A 158 -19.29 6.06 -11.90
C ALA A 158 -19.35 5.78 -10.38
N LEU A 159 -18.23 5.91 -9.67
CA LEU A 159 -18.11 5.70 -8.24
C LEU A 159 -18.41 6.96 -7.41
N GLY A 160 -18.57 8.12 -8.04
CA GLY A 160 -18.73 9.41 -7.36
C GLY A 160 -17.44 9.93 -6.71
N ALA A 161 -16.27 9.45 -7.17
CA ALA A 161 -14.97 9.96 -6.76
C ALA A 161 -14.58 11.17 -7.63
N GLY A 162 -14.27 12.30 -6.99
CA GLY A 162 -13.92 13.56 -7.67
C GLY A 162 -12.42 13.83 -7.77
N ASP A 163 -11.61 13.09 -7.01
CA ASP A 163 -10.16 13.21 -7.00
C ASP A 163 -9.48 11.86 -6.71
N ALA A 164 -8.16 11.79 -6.93
CA ALA A 164 -7.39 10.57 -6.80
C ALA A 164 -6.15 10.73 -5.93
N VAL A 165 -5.86 9.66 -5.18
CA VAL A 165 -4.51 9.31 -4.75
C VAL A 165 -3.93 8.33 -5.76
N VAL A 166 -2.84 8.70 -6.43
CA VAL A 166 -2.19 7.87 -7.44
C VAL A 166 -1.08 7.04 -6.80
N VAL A 167 -1.10 5.72 -7.03
CA VAL A 167 -0.12 4.76 -6.53
C VAL A 167 0.67 4.15 -7.69
N THR A 168 1.98 4.41 -7.71
CA THR A 168 2.92 3.85 -8.70
C THR A 168 4.37 3.92 -8.19
N SER A 169 5.34 3.45 -8.95
CA SER A 169 6.77 3.57 -8.62
C SER A 169 7.24 5.02 -8.75
N ALA A 170 8.17 5.47 -7.90
CA ALA A 170 8.65 6.86 -7.89
C ALA A 170 9.15 7.37 -9.25
N ASP A 171 9.83 6.52 -10.02
CA ASP A 171 10.33 6.81 -11.37
C ASP A 171 9.21 6.96 -12.42
N HIS A 172 8.04 6.37 -12.18
CA HIS A 172 6.85 6.51 -13.03
C HIS A 172 5.87 7.59 -12.56
N MET A 173 6.02 8.09 -11.33
CA MET A 173 5.10 9.03 -10.72
C MET A 173 4.89 10.33 -11.55
N PRO A 174 5.94 10.98 -12.08
CA PRO A 174 5.76 12.23 -12.84
C PRO A 174 4.88 12.04 -14.09
N ARG A 175 5.06 10.93 -14.81
CA ARG A 175 4.25 10.59 -15.99
C ARG A 175 2.81 10.28 -15.58
N ALA A 176 2.63 9.44 -14.56
CA ALA A 176 1.30 9.07 -14.09
C ALA A 176 0.50 10.31 -13.66
N VAL A 177 1.08 11.21 -12.87
CA VAL A 177 0.40 12.45 -12.46
C VAL A 177 0.02 13.30 -13.67
N ALA A 178 0.91 13.46 -14.66
CA ALA A 178 0.60 14.20 -15.88
C ALA A 178 -0.59 13.58 -16.64
N ASP A 179 -0.58 12.26 -16.85
CA ASP A 179 -1.64 11.55 -17.56
C ASP A 179 -3.01 11.67 -16.83
N PHE A 180 -3.03 11.61 -15.49
CA PHE A 180 -4.25 11.81 -14.70
C PHE A 180 -4.77 13.24 -14.76
N VAL A 181 -3.88 14.23 -14.70
CA VAL A 181 -4.25 15.65 -14.84
C VAL A 181 -4.81 15.90 -16.25
N ASP A 182 -4.21 15.35 -17.29
CA ASP A 182 -4.69 15.45 -18.67
C ASP A 182 -6.03 14.73 -18.87
N ALA A 183 -6.27 13.64 -18.13
CA ALA A 183 -7.57 12.98 -18.05
C ALA A 183 -8.63 13.74 -17.22
N GLY A 184 -8.29 14.92 -16.69
CA GLY A 184 -9.20 15.77 -15.91
C GLY A 184 -9.38 15.34 -14.46
N VAL A 185 -8.48 14.51 -13.92
CA VAL A 185 -8.52 14.03 -12.54
C VAL A 185 -7.61 14.89 -11.65
N PRO A 186 -8.15 15.57 -10.61
CA PRO A 186 -7.33 16.20 -9.58
C PRO A 186 -6.56 15.13 -8.80
N VAL A 187 -5.23 15.17 -8.87
CA VAL A 187 -4.37 14.32 -8.05
C VAL A 187 -4.09 15.02 -6.72
N VAL A 188 -4.71 14.52 -5.65
CA VAL A 188 -4.64 15.11 -4.30
C VAL A 188 -3.61 14.40 -3.41
N GLY A 189 -3.06 13.28 -3.87
CA GLY A 189 -1.99 12.55 -3.21
C GLY A 189 -1.25 11.63 -4.16
N THR A 190 0.00 11.35 -3.84
CA THR A 190 0.85 10.39 -4.54
C THR A 190 1.47 9.47 -3.51
N VAL A 191 1.46 8.16 -3.78
CA VAL A 191 2.11 7.17 -2.92
C VAL A 191 2.99 6.30 -3.78
N SER A 192 4.27 6.23 -3.42
CA SER A 192 5.19 5.26 -4.01
C SER A 192 5.78 4.35 -2.93
N PRO A 193 6.15 3.10 -3.26
CA PRO A 193 6.82 2.22 -2.32
C PRO A 193 8.12 2.83 -1.76
N GLN A 194 8.78 3.69 -2.55
CA GLN A 194 10.03 4.35 -2.18
C GLN A 194 9.84 5.44 -1.12
N ASP A 195 8.63 5.98 -0.97
CA ASP A 195 8.29 7.00 0.02
C ASP A 195 7.91 6.40 1.38
N LEU A 196 7.69 5.09 1.44
CA LEU A 196 7.27 4.38 2.64
C LEU A 196 8.49 3.84 3.42
N PRO A 197 8.48 3.95 4.75
CA PRO A 197 9.57 3.42 5.54
C PRO A 197 9.56 1.89 5.46
N PRO A 198 10.73 1.22 5.41
CA PRO A 198 10.80 -0.25 5.34
C PRO A 198 9.97 -0.96 6.41
N VAL A 199 9.88 -0.36 7.61
CA VAL A 199 9.12 -0.91 8.74
C VAL A 199 7.61 -0.97 8.49
N VAL A 200 7.05 -0.08 7.66
CA VAL A 200 5.62 -0.10 7.32
C VAL A 200 5.33 -1.27 6.37
N LEU A 201 6.24 -1.59 5.46
CA LEU A 201 6.12 -2.77 4.61
C LEU A 201 6.34 -4.07 5.42
N GLU A 202 7.22 -4.07 6.43
CA GLU A 202 7.43 -5.24 7.31
C GLU A 202 6.28 -5.48 8.31
N VAL A 203 5.65 -4.42 8.84
CA VAL A 203 4.55 -4.52 9.80
C VAL A 203 3.21 -4.77 9.13
N PHE A 204 3.01 -4.24 7.92
CA PHE A 204 1.73 -4.28 7.21
C PHE A 204 1.74 -5.07 5.90
N GLY A 205 2.91 -5.47 5.39
CA GLY A 205 3.04 -6.45 4.32
C GLY A 205 2.80 -7.89 4.81
N PRO A 206 2.61 -8.86 3.90
CA PRO A 206 2.37 -10.24 4.29
C PRO A 206 3.51 -10.81 5.11
N ARG A 207 3.17 -11.48 6.22
CA ARG A 207 4.10 -12.42 6.85
C ARG A 207 4.18 -13.65 5.95
N GLN A 208 5.39 -14.00 5.51
CA GLN A 208 5.68 -15.24 4.80
C GLN A 208 5.28 -16.47 5.63
#